data_AF-A0A0G4KAX6-F1
#
_entry.id   AF-A0A0G4KAX6-F1
#
_cell.length_a   1.000
_cell.length_b   1.000
_cell.length_c   1.000
_cell.angle_alpha   90.00
_cell.angle_beta   90.00
_cell.angle_gamma   90.00
#
_symmetry.space_group_name_H-M   'P 1'
#
loop_
_entity.id
_entity.type
_entity.pdbx_description
1 polymer ?
#
loop_
_entity_poly.entity_id
_entity_poly.type
_entity_poly.pdbx_seq_one_letter_code
_entity_poly.pdbx_strand_id
1 'polypeptide(L)'
;MKRLAIFAGYDKDNIIDDYVVYYIKELKKIADIIYVSDCNILENELAKISEYCINIINGRHGEYDFGSYKRGYIYAKENNILQNYDYLILCNDSCYGPFFNFQKIVENIESKNSDIWGIFKYLKDIDFEEHLQSYFLAMTKNIFLSNWYSSFLLSVKKEENKKDIIKKYEIGMSILFKNHNCSMSSFLDSSFIENPSNNSIPSVYALEAISYGFPLLKIAIFGEPTFFFLNKEKIKKIFKIIQPYDKNIIINHLNRTMKKENIKYLFPKFKTKQVHIFSKSFLNISFQYSVSGKFQIAFFLFNKLKITIDFPKSISYNKTNYNDFNFLLEE
;
A
#
# COMPACT_ATOMS: atom_id res chain seq x y z
N MET A 1 7.40 -2.20 -24.44
CA MET A 1 8.27 -2.75 -23.38
C MET A 1 7.62 -4.01 -22.82
N LYS A 2 8.38 -5.09 -22.66
CA LYS A 2 7.90 -6.35 -22.04
C LYS A 2 8.14 -6.30 -20.54
N ARG A 3 7.14 -6.67 -19.74
CA ARG A 3 7.20 -6.62 -18.28
C ARG A 3 6.85 -7.98 -17.67
N LEU A 4 7.62 -8.40 -16.69
CA LEU A 4 7.31 -9.54 -15.84
C LEU A 4 6.90 -9.01 -14.47
N ALA A 5 5.76 -9.43 -13.95
CA ALA A 5 5.33 -9.14 -12.59
C ALA A 5 5.44 -10.39 -11.72
N ILE A 6 6.07 -10.23 -10.55
CA ILE A 6 5.94 -11.18 -9.45
C ILE A 6 4.90 -10.60 -8.49
N PHE A 7 3.76 -11.27 -8.43
CA PHE A 7 2.63 -10.87 -7.61
C PHE A 7 2.61 -11.70 -6.32
N ALA A 8 2.83 -11.07 -5.18
CA ALA A 8 2.74 -11.70 -3.88
C ALA A 8 1.30 -11.69 -3.36
N GLY A 9 0.78 -12.85 -3.00
CA GLY A 9 -0.56 -13.01 -2.44
C GLY A 9 -0.56 -13.63 -1.05
N TYR A 10 -1.48 -13.22 -0.20
CA TYR A 10 -1.73 -13.82 1.10
C TYR A 10 -3.20 -13.67 1.49
N ASP A 11 -3.81 -14.80 1.83
CA ASP A 11 -5.09 -14.81 2.52
C ASP A 11 -5.06 -15.81 3.68
N LYS A 12 -5.58 -15.38 4.83
CA LYS A 12 -5.63 -16.17 6.06
C LYS A 12 -6.58 -17.37 5.97
N ASP A 13 -7.58 -17.30 5.09
CA ASP A 13 -8.60 -18.33 4.86
C ASP A 13 -8.28 -19.15 3.59
N ASN A 14 -7.09 -18.96 3.00
CA ASN A 14 -6.59 -19.63 1.80
C ASN A 14 -7.45 -19.45 0.54
N ILE A 15 -8.08 -18.30 0.37
CA ILE A 15 -8.89 -17.97 -0.82
C ILE A 15 -8.25 -16.88 -1.68
N ILE A 16 -8.72 -16.75 -2.92
CA ILE A 16 -8.47 -15.60 -3.79
C ILE A 16 -9.74 -14.77 -3.87
N ASP A 17 -9.73 -13.58 -3.25
CA ASP A 17 -10.84 -12.64 -3.31
C ASP A 17 -10.98 -11.99 -4.69
N ASP A 18 -12.20 -11.55 -5.00
CA ASP A 18 -12.54 -10.90 -6.26
C ASP A 18 -11.69 -9.67 -6.57
N TYR A 19 -11.21 -8.95 -5.55
CA TYR A 19 -10.33 -7.79 -5.77
C TYR A 19 -8.94 -8.20 -6.27
N VAL A 20 -8.44 -9.37 -5.85
CA VAL A 20 -7.17 -9.94 -6.33
C VAL A 20 -7.34 -10.42 -7.76
N VAL A 21 -8.45 -11.11 -8.07
CA VAL A 21 -8.81 -11.51 -9.44
C VAL A 21 -8.87 -10.30 -10.37
N TYR A 22 -9.57 -9.24 -9.94
CA TYR A 22 -9.64 -7.99 -10.69
C TYR A 22 -8.26 -7.37 -10.92
N TYR A 23 -7.42 -7.27 -9.87
CA TYR A 23 -6.08 -6.71 -9.97
C TYR A 23 -5.24 -7.52 -10.98
N ILE A 24 -5.18 -8.85 -10.83
CA ILE A 24 -4.42 -9.71 -11.74
C ILE A 24 -4.88 -9.58 -13.19
N LYS A 25 -6.20 -9.49 -13.42
CA LYS A 25 -6.76 -9.28 -14.76
C LYS A 25 -6.32 -7.95 -15.38
N GLU A 26 -6.32 -6.85 -14.61
CA GLU A 26 -5.84 -5.56 -15.09
C GLU A 26 -4.31 -5.53 -15.27
N LEU A 27 -3.55 -6.19 -14.39
CA LEU A 27 -2.11 -6.31 -14.48
C LEU A 27 -1.68 -7.12 -15.71
N LYS A 28 -2.44 -8.16 -16.08
CA LYS A 28 -2.15 -9.02 -17.25
C LYS A 28 -2.17 -8.24 -18.57
N LYS A 29 -2.87 -7.11 -18.62
CA LYS A 29 -2.88 -6.23 -19.79
C LYS A 29 -1.53 -5.57 -20.05
N ILE A 30 -0.66 -5.48 -19.04
CA ILE A 30 0.61 -4.73 -19.11
C ILE A 30 1.85 -5.57 -18.80
N ALA A 31 1.68 -6.77 -18.23
CA ALA A 31 2.76 -7.65 -17.80
C ALA A 31 2.35 -9.14 -17.87
N ASP A 32 3.33 -10.03 -18.08
CA ASP A 32 3.18 -11.44 -17.76
C ASP A 32 3.35 -11.63 -16.25
N ILE A 33 2.66 -12.60 -15.65
CA ILE A 33 2.50 -12.69 -14.19
C ILE A 33 2.98 -14.04 -13.68
N ILE A 34 3.88 -14.01 -12.70
CA ILE A 34 4.15 -15.12 -11.79
C ILE A 34 3.46 -14.79 -10.47
N TYR A 35 2.41 -15.54 -10.13
CA TYR A 35 1.74 -15.40 -8.85
C TYR A 35 2.42 -16.29 -7.80
N VAL A 36 2.66 -15.75 -6.62
CA VAL A 36 3.30 -16.48 -5.52
C VAL A 36 2.53 -16.24 -4.23
N SER A 37 1.99 -17.29 -3.62
CA SER A 37 1.24 -17.18 -2.36
C SER A 37 2.09 -17.53 -1.14
N ASP A 38 1.90 -16.80 -0.04
CA ASP A 38 2.35 -17.21 1.30
C ASP A 38 1.20 -17.87 2.09
N CYS A 39 0.45 -18.74 1.44
CA CYS A 39 -0.62 -19.55 2.03
C CYS A 39 -0.86 -20.81 1.19
N ASN A 40 -1.78 -21.68 1.64
CA ASN A 40 -2.04 -22.97 0.98
C ASN A 40 -3.38 -22.92 0.26
N ILE A 41 -3.41 -22.29 -0.91
CA ILE A 41 -4.63 -22.05 -1.69
C ILE A 41 -5.05 -23.35 -2.40
N LEU A 42 -6.36 -23.65 -2.40
CA LEU A 42 -6.90 -24.82 -3.10
C LEU A 42 -6.96 -24.61 -4.62
N GLU A 43 -6.95 -25.69 -5.40
CA GLU A 43 -6.92 -25.64 -6.87
C GLU A 43 -8.08 -24.86 -7.48
N ASN A 44 -9.29 -24.98 -6.93
CA ASN A 44 -10.47 -24.25 -7.39
C ASN A 44 -10.34 -22.73 -7.20
N GLU A 45 -9.62 -22.31 -6.17
CA GLU A 45 -9.31 -20.89 -5.92
C GLU A 45 -8.21 -20.41 -6.87
N LEU A 46 -7.15 -21.20 -7.07
CA LEU A 46 -6.11 -20.90 -8.06
C LEU A 46 -6.65 -20.81 -9.49
N ALA A 47 -7.67 -21.61 -9.83
CA ALA A 47 -8.32 -21.60 -11.13
C ALA A 47 -8.96 -20.24 -11.48
N LYS A 48 -9.28 -19.39 -10.47
CA LYS A 48 -9.78 -18.02 -10.70
C LYS A 48 -8.78 -17.12 -11.41
N ILE A 49 -7.48 -17.44 -11.33
CA ILE A 49 -6.41 -16.58 -11.86
C ILE A 49 -5.45 -17.29 -12.83
N SER A 50 -5.59 -18.62 -12.99
CA SER A 50 -4.64 -19.45 -13.73
C SER A 50 -4.47 -19.02 -15.19
N GLU A 51 -5.55 -18.56 -15.85
CA GLU A 51 -5.48 -18.07 -17.23
C GLU A 51 -4.69 -16.77 -17.40
N TYR A 52 -4.49 -16.01 -16.32
CA TYR A 52 -3.77 -14.73 -16.33
C TYR A 52 -2.30 -14.87 -15.93
N CYS A 53 -1.90 -16.02 -15.38
CA CYS A 53 -0.55 -16.24 -14.85
C CYS A 53 0.23 -17.21 -15.74
N ILE A 54 1.47 -16.86 -16.07
CA ILE A 54 2.39 -17.78 -16.77
C ILE A 54 2.90 -18.88 -15.82
N ASN A 55 2.87 -18.63 -14.51
CA ASN A 55 3.15 -19.62 -13.48
C ASN A 55 2.50 -19.23 -12.15
N ILE A 56 2.18 -20.23 -11.33
CA ILE A 56 1.67 -20.08 -9.97
C ILE A 56 2.57 -20.89 -9.04
N ILE A 57 3.12 -20.25 -8.02
CA ILE A 57 3.88 -20.89 -6.94
C ILE A 57 3.03 -20.81 -5.68
N ASN A 58 2.42 -21.92 -5.31
CA ASN A 58 1.53 -21.99 -4.15
C ASN A 58 2.21 -22.70 -2.97
N GLY A 59 2.15 -22.11 -1.78
CA GLY A 59 2.59 -22.77 -0.56
C GLY A 59 3.15 -21.83 0.50
N ARG A 60 2.83 -22.13 1.77
CA ARG A 60 3.27 -21.32 2.91
C ARG A 60 4.80 -21.27 3.02
N HIS A 61 5.35 -20.06 3.14
CA HIS A 61 6.78 -19.85 3.37
C HIS A 61 7.13 -18.95 4.56
N GLY A 62 6.22 -18.10 5.03
CA GLY A 62 6.38 -17.29 6.25
C GLY A 62 7.43 -16.18 6.13
N GLU A 63 7.77 -15.76 4.91
CA GLU A 63 8.75 -14.72 4.61
C GLU A 63 8.08 -13.44 4.10
N TYR A 64 6.73 -13.37 4.16
CA TYR A 64 5.90 -12.27 3.65
C TYR A 64 6.18 -11.96 2.17
N ASP A 65 5.69 -10.83 1.67
CA ASP A 65 5.77 -10.42 0.27
C ASP A 65 7.18 -10.55 -0.32
N PHE A 66 8.22 -10.19 0.43
CA PHE A 66 9.62 -10.33 -0.01
C PHE A 66 10.05 -11.79 -0.23
N GLY A 67 9.51 -12.73 0.56
CA GLY A 67 9.68 -14.15 0.32
C GLY A 67 9.01 -14.62 -0.96
N SER A 68 7.85 -14.05 -1.28
CA SER A 68 7.13 -14.33 -2.51
C SER A 68 7.90 -13.78 -3.72
N TYR A 69 8.41 -12.55 -3.62
CA TYR A 69 9.30 -11.93 -4.61
C TYR A 69 10.56 -12.77 -4.86
N LYS A 70 11.21 -13.24 -3.79
CA LYS A 70 12.37 -14.13 -3.87
C LYS A 70 12.06 -15.42 -4.64
N ARG A 71 10.95 -16.10 -4.35
CA ARG A 71 10.57 -17.36 -5.02
C ARG A 71 10.22 -17.15 -6.48
N GLY A 72 9.43 -16.12 -6.80
CA GLY A 72 9.11 -15.78 -8.18
C GLY A 72 10.36 -15.43 -8.99
N TYR A 73 11.31 -14.73 -8.38
CA TYR A 73 12.58 -14.38 -9.01
C TYR A 73 13.46 -15.61 -9.26
N ILE A 74 13.59 -16.50 -8.26
CA ILE A 74 14.33 -17.77 -8.41
C ILE A 74 13.75 -18.59 -9.57
N TYR A 75 12.43 -18.80 -9.57
CA TYR A 75 11.76 -19.53 -10.65
C TYR A 75 12.02 -18.89 -12.02
N ALA A 76 11.86 -17.57 -12.13
CA ALA A 76 12.09 -16.86 -13.38
C ALA A 76 13.55 -16.93 -13.84
N LYS A 77 14.50 -16.91 -12.91
CA LYS A 77 15.94 -17.02 -13.19
C LYS A 77 16.30 -18.44 -13.65
N GLU A 78 15.88 -19.47 -12.93
CA GLU A 78 16.18 -20.87 -13.22
C GLU A 78 15.57 -21.34 -14.55
N ASN A 79 14.42 -20.77 -14.94
CA ASN A 79 13.77 -21.06 -16.22
C ASN A 79 14.17 -20.10 -17.36
N ASN A 80 15.21 -19.28 -17.19
CA ASN A 80 15.70 -18.31 -18.18
C ASN A 80 14.62 -17.30 -18.67
N ILE A 81 13.59 -17.04 -17.86
CA ILE A 81 12.47 -16.16 -18.18
C ILE A 81 12.92 -14.69 -18.13
N LEU A 82 13.73 -14.31 -17.13
CA LEU A 82 14.13 -12.92 -16.86
C LEU A 82 14.74 -12.21 -18.07
N GLN A 83 15.47 -12.93 -18.93
CA GLN A 83 16.17 -12.34 -20.08
C GLN A 83 15.22 -11.76 -21.14
N ASN A 84 13.95 -12.17 -21.12
CA ASN A 84 12.94 -11.79 -22.13
C ASN A 84 12.21 -10.49 -21.83
N TYR A 85 12.51 -9.83 -20.71
CA TYR A 85 11.76 -8.68 -20.21
C TYR A 85 12.66 -7.45 -20.04
N ASP A 86 12.05 -6.28 -20.21
CA ASP A 86 12.68 -4.98 -20.01
C ASP A 86 12.56 -4.52 -18.55
N TYR A 87 11.45 -4.90 -17.90
CA TYR A 87 11.15 -4.58 -16.50
C TYR A 87 10.73 -5.81 -15.70
N LEU A 88 11.14 -5.83 -14.43
CA LEU A 88 10.61 -6.70 -13.39
C LEU A 88 9.78 -5.85 -12.42
N ILE A 89 8.50 -6.18 -12.26
CA ILE A 89 7.55 -5.56 -11.33
C ILE A 89 7.42 -6.47 -10.10
N LEU A 90 7.53 -5.88 -8.92
CA LEU A 90 7.15 -6.45 -7.63
C LEU A 90 5.84 -5.79 -7.19
N CYS A 91 4.82 -6.59 -6.92
CA CYS A 91 3.54 -6.08 -6.47
C CYS A 91 2.80 -7.08 -5.59
N ASN A 92 1.83 -6.62 -4.80
CA ASN A 92 1.09 -7.49 -3.89
C ASN A 92 -0.37 -7.10 -3.74
N ASP A 93 -1.12 -7.95 -3.05
CA ASP A 93 -2.56 -7.83 -2.78
C ASP A 93 -2.91 -6.91 -1.60
N SER A 94 -1.97 -6.18 -1.00
CA SER A 94 -2.29 -5.30 0.14
C SER A 94 -3.10 -4.04 -0.23
N CYS A 95 -3.54 -3.92 -1.49
CA CYS A 95 -4.28 -2.80 -2.05
C CYS A 95 -5.47 -3.27 -2.90
N TYR A 96 -6.59 -2.54 -2.81
CA TYR A 96 -7.62 -2.57 -3.84
C TYR A 96 -7.21 -1.74 -5.06
N GLY A 97 -7.67 -2.14 -6.24
CA GLY A 97 -7.44 -1.46 -7.51
C GLY A 97 -6.98 -2.43 -8.60
N PRO A 98 -6.41 -1.92 -9.70
CA PRO A 98 -6.25 -0.50 -10.02
C PRO A 98 -7.59 0.18 -10.36
N PHE A 99 -7.81 1.41 -9.87
CA PHE A 99 -9.03 2.19 -10.15
C PHE A 99 -8.99 2.99 -11.44
N PHE A 100 -7.78 3.26 -11.95
CA PHE A 100 -7.55 4.02 -13.16
C PHE A 100 -6.80 3.18 -14.17
N ASN A 101 -6.74 3.63 -15.43
CA ASN A 101 -6.09 2.89 -16.50
C ASN A 101 -4.61 2.64 -16.17
N PHE A 102 -4.29 1.40 -15.84
CA PHE A 102 -2.99 1.06 -15.29
C PHE A 102 -1.87 1.16 -16.34
N GLN A 103 -2.19 0.85 -17.59
CA GLN A 103 -1.27 1.00 -18.72
C GLN A 103 -0.80 2.45 -18.87
N LYS A 104 -1.74 3.41 -18.89
CA LYS A 104 -1.39 4.84 -18.98
C LYS A 104 -0.52 5.30 -17.82
N ILE A 105 -0.79 4.81 -16.60
CA ILE A 105 -0.01 5.14 -15.42
C ILE A 105 1.42 4.60 -15.55
N VAL A 106 1.58 3.33 -15.89
CA VAL A 106 2.89 2.70 -16.05
C VAL A 106 3.70 3.36 -17.16
N GLU A 107 3.09 3.57 -18.33
CA GLU A 107 3.74 4.26 -19.46
C GLU A 107 4.15 5.69 -19.10
N ASN A 108 3.33 6.42 -18.33
CA ASN A 108 3.68 7.76 -17.87
C ASN A 108 4.91 7.75 -16.94
N ILE A 109 4.97 6.83 -15.98
CA ILE A 109 6.12 6.75 -15.07
C ILE A 109 7.38 6.31 -15.82
N GLU A 110 7.28 5.31 -16.70
CA GLU A 110 8.41 4.81 -17.50
C GLU A 110 8.98 5.88 -18.44
N SER A 111 8.15 6.83 -18.91
CA SER A 111 8.62 7.95 -19.72
C SER A 111 9.65 8.85 -19.01
N LYS A 112 9.75 8.77 -17.68
CA LYS A 112 10.78 9.46 -16.87
C LYS A 112 12.17 8.81 -16.98
N ASN A 113 12.30 7.66 -17.65
CA ASN A 113 13.55 6.95 -17.91
C ASN A 113 14.43 6.72 -16.66
N SER A 114 13.80 6.40 -15.53
CA SER A 114 14.51 6.03 -14.29
C SER A 114 14.81 4.53 -14.24
N ASP A 115 15.89 4.15 -13.57
CA ASP A 115 16.29 2.74 -13.45
C ASP A 115 15.29 1.93 -12.62
N ILE A 116 14.71 2.55 -11.59
CA ILE A 116 13.62 2.02 -10.77
C ILE A 116 12.50 3.04 -10.75
N TRP A 117 11.27 2.53 -10.71
CA TRP A 117 10.12 3.34 -10.40
C TRP A 117 9.13 2.61 -9.50
N GLY A 118 8.32 3.35 -8.76
CA GLY A 118 7.25 2.78 -7.96
C GLY A 118 6.00 3.64 -7.98
N ILE A 119 4.90 3.11 -7.49
CA ILE A 119 3.66 3.88 -7.50
C ILE A 119 3.66 4.97 -6.42
N PHE A 120 4.37 4.73 -5.31
CA PHE A 120 4.56 5.70 -4.24
C PHE A 120 6.00 5.72 -3.73
N LYS A 121 6.52 6.93 -3.50
CA LYS A 121 7.82 7.17 -2.87
C LYS A 121 7.64 7.93 -1.56
N TYR A 122 8.14 7.37 -0.47
CA TYR A 122 8.27 8.08 0.80
C TYR A 122 9.52 8.95 0.77
N LEU A 123 9.40 10.25 1.07
CA LEU A 123 10.54 11.17 1.16
C LEU A 123 11.21 11.11 2.54
N LYS A 124 12.50 11.42 2.59
CA LYS A 124 13.32 11.29 3.81
C LYS A 124 12.80 12.20 4.91
N ASP A 125 12.68 11.67 6.12
CA ASP A 125 12.51 12.44 7.36
C ASP A 125 13.45 11.97 8.48
N ILE A 126 13.11 12.32 9.72
CA ILE A 126 13.87 11.96 10.91
C ILE A 126 13.77 10.47 11.27
N ASP A 127 12.69 9.81 10.88
CA ASP A 127 12.38 8.43 11.27
C ASP A 127 12.77 7.43 10.15
N PHE A 128 12.69 7.85 8.88
CA PHE A 128 12.86 6.99 7.72
C PHE A 128 13.69 7.63 6.60
N GLU A 129 14.55 6.81 6.00
CA GLU A 129 15.21 7.14 4.74
C GLU A 129 14.20 7.16 3.58
N GLU A 130 14.45 7.99 2.56
CA GLU A 130 13.61 8.00 1.36
C GLU A 130 13.65 6.61 0.68
N HIS A 131 12.46 6.07 0.40
CA HIS A 131 12.28 4.74 -0.16
C HIS A 131 11.02 4.64 -1.05
N LEU A 132 11.05 3.73 -2.02
CA LEU A 132 9.86 3.32 -2.77
C LEU A 132 9.11 2.22 -2.02
N GLN A 133 7.78 2.27 -2.02
CA GLN A 133 6.98 1.24 -1.35
C GLN A 133 6.85 -0.03 -2.21
N SER A 134 7.00 -1.19 -1.56
CA SER A 134 7.21 -2.48 -2.23
C SER A 134 5.93 -3.17 -2.73
N TYR A 135 4.75 -2.57 -2.55
CA TYR A 135 3.49 -3.12 -3.06
C TYR A 135 3.24 -2.82 -4.55
N PHE A 136 4.02 -1.90 -5.14
CA PHE A 136 4.12 -1.75 -6.58
C PHE A 136 5.40 -0.99 -6.94
N LEU A 137 6.41 -1.73 -7.39
CA LEU A 137 7.72 -1.22 -7.78
C LEU A 137 8.21 -1.99 -8.99
N ALA A 138 8.79 -1.30 -9.97
CA ALA A 138 9.45 -1.94 -11.09
C ALA A 138 10.89 -1.48 -11.22
N MET A 139 11.73 -2.36 -11.77
CA MET A 139 13.13 -2.09 -12.03
C MET A 139 13.51 -2.58 -13.41
N THR A 140 14.45 -1.88 -14.04
CA THR A 140 14.96 -2.21 -15.37
C THR A 140 15.80 -3.48 -15.36
N LYS A 141 15.98 -4.06 -16.56
CA LYS A 141 16.80 -5.25 -16.82
C LYS A 141 18.21 -5.18 -16.23
N ASN A 142 18.87 -4.03 -16.33
CA ASN A 142 20.22 -3.86 -15.79
C ASN A 142 20.27 -4.03 -14.26
N ILE A 143 19.18 -3.73 -13.57
CA ILE A 143 19.08 -3.90 -12.11
C ILE A 143 18.71 -5.33 -11.76
N PHE A 144 17.61 -5.87 -12.28
CA PHE A 144 17.15 -7.17 -11.82
C PHE A 144 18.06 -8.34 -12.25
N LEU A 145 18.92 -8.13 -13.25
CA LEU A 145 19.98 -9.08 -13.63
C LEU A 145 21.31 -8.86 -12.91
N SER A 146 21.44 -7.79 -12.12
CA SER A 146 22.68 -7.52 -11.41
C SER A 146 22.93 -8.53 -10.28
N ASN A 147 24.21 -8.83 -10.05
CA ASN A 147 24.62 -9.73 -8.97
C ASN A 147 24.28 -9.17 -7.58
N TRP A 148 24.35 -7.85 -7.40
CA TRP A 148 24.05 -7.20 -6.14
C TRP A 148 22.56 -7.26 -5.81
N TYR A 149 21.67 -7.09 -6.79
CA TYR A 149 20.23 -7.24 -6.58
C TYR A 149 19.88 -8.71 -6.30
N SER A 150 20.43 -9.64 -7.10
CA SER A 150 20.23 -11.07 -6.87
C SER A 150 20.69 -11.48 -5.47
N SER A 151 21.85 -10.99 -5.01
CA SER A 151 22.36 -11.28 -3.66
C SER A 151 21.45 -10.71 -2.57
N PHE A 152 20.96 -9.49 -2.73
CA PHE A 152 20.01 -8.87 -1.81
C PHE A 152 18.72 -9.69 -1.71
N LEU A 153 18.10 -10.01 -2.84
CA LEU A 153 16.81 -10.71 -2.83
C LEU A 153 16.93 -12.14 -2.27
N LEU A 154 18.04 -12.83 -2.56
CA LEU A 154 18.31 -14.16 -2.00
C LEU A 154 18.62 -14.13 -0.49
N SER A 155 19.03 -12.98 0.05
CA SER A 155 19.26 -12.80 1.49
C SER A 155 17.97 -12.69 2.31
N VAL A 156 16.82 -12.52 1.66
CA VAL A 156 15.52 -12.46 2.33
C VAL A 156 15.29 -13.76 3.12
N LYS A 157 14.95 -13.57 4.39
CA LYS A 157 14.63 -14.62 5.35
C LYS A 157 13.43 -14.21 6.20
N LYS A 158 12.88 -15.18 6.92
CA LYS A 158 11.80 -14.93 7.88
C LYS A 158 12.28 -13.98 8.98
N GLU A 159 11.43 -13.01 9.30
CA GLU A 159 11.66 -12.00 10.34
C GLU A 159 10.57 -12.09 11.40
N GLU A 160 10.87 -11.63 12.62
CA GLU A 160 9.97 -11.78 13.78
C GLU A 160 8.75 -10.87 13.67
N ASN A 161 8.91 -9.66 13.12
CA ASN A 161 7.85 -8.69 13.02
C ASN A 161 7.89 -7.92 11.68
N LYS A 162 6.72 -7.35 11.32
CA LYS A 162 6.53 -6.61 10.08
C LYS A 162 7.42 -5.36 9.96
N LYS A 163 7.79 -4.73 11.08
CA LYS A 163 8.66 -3.54 11.05
C LYS A 163 10.07 -3.88 10.59
N ASP A 164 10.59 -5.04 10.99
CA ASP A 164 11.90 -5.50 10.53
C ASP A 164 11.91 -5.81 9.04
N ILE A 165 10.82 -6.36 8.50
CA ILE A 165 10.65 -6.57 7.06
C ILE A 165 10.67 -5.24 6.31
N ILE A 166 9.93 -4.24 6.78
CA ILE A 166 9.93 -2.90 6.18
C ILE A 166 11.34 -2.30 6.24
N LYS A 167 11.99 -2.33 7.40
CA LYS A 167 13.31 -1.71 7.59
C LYS A 167 14.40 -2.41 6.77
N LYS A 168 14.48 -3.74 6.84
CA LYS A 168 15.52 -4.53 6.19
C LYS A 168 15.31 -4.65 4.68
N TYR A 169 14.06 -4.82 4.26
CA TYR A 169 13.77 -5.17 2.87
C TYR A 169 13.15 -4.01 2.09
N GLU A 170 12.10 -3.34 2.55
CA GLU A 170 11.51 -2.22 1.78
C GLU A 170 12.44 -1.00 1.74
N ILE A 171 12.86 -0.51 2.91
CA ILE A 171 13.79 0.62 3.03
C ILE A 171 15.18 0.18 2.59
N GLY A 172 15.65 -0.98 3.04
CA GLY A 172 16.96 -1.52 2.68
C GLY A 172 17.17 -1.71 1.18
N MET A 173 16.13 -2.12 0.43
CA MET A 173 16.20 -2.21 -1.04
C MET A 173 16.40 -0.83 -1.69
N SER A 174 15.70 0.20 -1.22
CA SER A 174 15.87 1.56 -1.75
C SER A 174 17.24 2.15 -1.39
N ILE A 175 17.76 1.85 -0.21
CA ILE A 175 19.15 2.20 0.17
C ILE A 175 20.15 1.50 -0.75
N LEU A 176 19.94 0.21 -1.04
CA LEU A 176 20.79 -0.55 -1.95
C LEU A 176 20.82 0.08 -3.35
N PHE A 177 19.68 0.51 -3.88
CA PHE A 177 19.59 1.21 -5.16
C PHE A 177 20.39 2.51 -5.16
N LYS A 178 20.25 3.33 -4.09
CA LYS A 178 21.02 4.57 -3.93
C LYS A 178 22.53 4.31 -3.88
N ASN A 179 22.95 3.28 -3.15
CA ASN A 179 24.37 2.92 -3.04
C ASN A 179 24.99 2.47 -4.38
N HIS A 180 24.16 2.04 -5.34
CA HIS A 180 24.56 1.72 -6.71
C HIS A 180 24.29 2.86 -7.69
N ASN A 181 24.02 4.08 -7.20
CA ASN A 181 23.72 5.28 -7.98
C ASN A 181 22.54 5.14 -8.94
N CYS A 182 21.58 4.27 -8.63
CA CYS A 182 20.40 4.08 -9.46
C CYS A 182 19.44 5.26 -9.30
N SER A 183 18.86 5.71 -10.41
CA SER A 183 17.81 6.72 -10.44
C SER A 183 16.45 6.13 -10.04
N MET A 184 15.69 6.85 -9.22
CA MET A 184 14.37 6.43 -8.73
C MET A 184 13.31 7.48 -9.00
N SER A 185 12.20 7.07 -9.61
CA SER A 185 11.01 7.91 -9.78
C SER A 185 9.75 7.25 -9.19
N SER A 186 8.68 8.04 -9.11
CA SER A 186 7.37 7.51 -8.72
C SER A 186 6.22 8.21 -9.42
N PHE A 187 5.03 7.60 -9.34
CA PHE A 187 3.79 8.28 -9.71
C PHE A 187 3.46 9.41 -8.74
N LEU A 188 3.48 9.09 -7.44
CA LEU A 188 3.25 10.03 -6.35
C LEU A 188 4.38 9.93 -5.32
N ASP A 189 4.63 11.00 -4.58
CA ASP A 189 5.56 10.97 -3.44
C ASP A 189 4.99 11.75 -2.26
N SER A 190 5.65 11.65 -1.10
CA SER A 190 5.23 12.27 0.16
C SER A 190 4.88 13.77 0.12
N SER A 191 5.33 14.51 -0.90
CA SER A 191 5.07 15.95 -1.05
C SER A 191 3.71 16.28 -1.68
N PHE A 192 2.90 15.27 -2.04
CA PHE A 192 1.64 15.47 -2.77
C PHE A 192 0.56 16.29 -2.06
N ILE A 193 0.71 16.53 -0.75
CA ILE A 193 -0.09 17.49 0.01
C ILE A 193 0.87 18.42 0.72
N GLU A 194 0.66 19.72 0.53
CA GLU A 194 1.33 20.75 1.32
C GLU A 194 0.92 20.62 2.79
N ASN A 195 1.81 20.11 3.64
CA ASN A 195 1.60 20.08 5.08
C ASN A 195 2.90 20.39 5.86
N PRO A 196 2.81 20.82 7.12
CA PRO A 196 3.99 21.26 7.89
C PRO A 196 5.06 20.18 8.11
N SER A 197 4.68 18.90 7.96
CA SER A 197 5.53 17.73 8.18
C SER A 197 6.10 17.13 6.89
N ASN A 198 5.65 17.57 5.70
CA ASN A 198 6.04 17.11 4.37
C ASN A 198 6.06 15.58 4.12
N ASN A 199 5.39 14.77 4.95
CA ASN A 199 5.28 13.32 4.76
C ASN A 199 3.84 12.83 4.73
N SER A 200 3.16 13.14 3.63
CA SER A 200 1.83 12.64 3.34
C SER A 200 1.92 11.23 2.77
N ILE A 201 1.17 10.27 3.32
CA ILE A 201 1.12 8.90 2.78
C ILE A 201 -0.30 8.54 2.33
N PRO A 202 -0.47 7.73 1.26
CA PRO A 202 -1.78 7.37 0.73
C PRO A 202 -2.68 6.65 1.74
N SER A 203 -2.12 5.94 2.74
CA SER A 203 -2.92 5.30 3.80
C SER A 203 -3.53 6.29 4.79
N VAL A 204 -3.01 7.51 4.88
CA VAL A 204 -3.54 8.58 5.75
C VAL A 204 -4.42 9.53 4.94
N TYR A 205 -3.98 9.88 3.73
CA TYR A 205 -4.64 10.84 2.84
C TYR A 205 -5.19 10.14 1.60
N ALA A 206 -5.96 9.08 1.81
CA ALA A 206 -6.44 8.22 0.72
C ALA A 206 -7.34 8.96 -0.27
N LEU A 207 -8.29 9.79 0.21
CA LEU A 207 -9.18 10.53 -0.68
C LEU A 207 -8.39 11.48 -1.57
N GLU A 208 -7.44 12.19 -0.97
CA GLU A 208 -6.58 13.14 -1.64
C GLU A 208 -5.70 12.41 -2.68
N ALA A 209 -5.04 11.31 -2.31
CA ALA A 209 -4.25 10.50 -3.23
C ALA A 209 -5.08 9.98 -4.42
N ILE A 210 -6.26 9.38 -4.16
CA ILE A 210 -7.18 8.92 -5.22
C ILE A 210 -7.61 10.09 -6.12
N SER A 211 -7.83 11.28 -5.56
CA SER A 211 -8.18 12.49 -6.33
C SER A 211 -7.05 12.95 -7.27
N TYR A 212 -5.79 12.67 -6.93
CA TYR A 212 -4.63 12.87 -7.81
C TYR A 212 -4.43 11.75 -8.84
N GLY A 213 -5.35 10.79 -8.94
CA GLY A 213 -5.24 9.67 -9.88
C GLY A 213 -4.41 8.51 -9.35
N PHE A 214 -4.11 8.46 -8.05
CA PHE A 214 -3.40 7.33 -7.44
C PHE A 214 -4.26 6.05 -7.57
N PRO A 215 -3.78 4.97 -8.19
CA PRO A 215 -4.68 3.90 -8.64
C PRO A 215 -4.97 2.83 -7.59
N LEU A 216 -4.37 2.89 -6.40
CA LEU A 216 -4.46 1.84 -5.39
C LEU A 216 -4.96 2.38 -4.05
N LEU A 217 -5.81 1.61 -3.35
CA LEU A 217 -6.30 1.92 -2.01
C LEU A 217 -5.85 0.86 -1.03
N LYS A 218 -5.01 1.24 -0.05
CA LYS A 218 -4.49 0.32 0.95
C LYS A 218 -5.61 -0.30 1.79
N ILE A 219 -5.62 -1.62 1.92
CA ILE A 219 -6.64 -2.34 2.72
C ILE A 219 -6.52 -2.00 4.21
N ALA A 220 -5.29 -1.78 4.70
CA ALA A 220 -4.99 -1.47 6.10
C ALA A 220 -5.76 -0.27 6.66
N ILE A 221 -6.23 0.66 5.81
CA ILE A 221 -7.02 1.83 6.21
C ILE A 221 -8.37 1.47 6.85
N PHE A 222 -8.89 0.28 6.57
CA PHE A 222 -10.14 -0.23 7.14
C PHE A 222 -9.91 -1.15 8.35
N GLY A 223 -8.69 -1.68 8.48
CA GLY A 223 -8.35 -2.73 9.44
C GLY A 223 -7.63 -2.25 10.69
N GLU A 224 -6.73 -1.27 10.55
CA GLU A 224 -5.86 -0.87 11.65
C GLU A 224 -6.31 0.43 12.34
N PRO A 225 -6.41 0.44 13.69
CA PRO A 225 -6.53 1.64 14.53
C PRO A 225 -5.69 2.84 14.12
N THR A 226 -4.53 2.55 13.55
CA THR A 226 -3.48 3.48 13.16
C THR A 226 -3.78 4.28 11.90
N PHE A 227 -4.73 3.81 11.08
CA PHE A 227 -5.04 4.42 9.79
C PHE A 227 -6.47 4.96 9.69
N PHE A 228 -7.19 5.12 10.82
CA PHE A 228 -8.55 5.68 10.85
C PHE A 228 -8.62 7.21 10.66
N PHE A 229 -7.98 7.71 9.60
CA PHE A 229 -8.20 9.06 9.07
C PHE A 229 -9.34 9.10 8.06
N LEU A 230 -9.78 7.93 7.60
CA LEU A 230 -10.93 7.75 6.73
C LEU A 230 -12.22 7.75 7.55
N ASN A 231 -13.25 8.43 7.05
CA ASN A 231 -14.59 8.41 7.62
C ASN A 231 -15.63 8.08 6.53
N LYS A 232 -16.89 7.85 6.92
CA LYS A 232 -17.98 7.52 5.99
C LYS A 232 -18.03 8.46 4.78
N GLU A 233 -17.94 9.77 5.00
CA GLU A 233 -18.00 10.78 3.95
C GLU A 233 -16.82 10.69 2.97
N LYS A 234 -15.59 10.52 3.47
CA LYS A 234 -14.40 10.35 2.63
C LYS A 234 -14.50 9.07 1.79
N ILE A 235 -14.98 7.97 2.36
CA ILE A 235 -15.20 6.71 1.61
C ILE A 235 -16.22 6.90 0.51
N LYS A 236 -17.37 7.51 0.80
CA LYS A 236 -18.41 7.80 -0.21
C LYS A 236 -17.84 8.63 -1.37
N LYS A 237 -17.00 9.63 -1.08
CA LYS A 237 -16.29 10.40 -2.12
C LYS A 237 -15.32 9.55 -2.93
N ILE A 238 -14.52 8.70 -2.30
CA ILE A 238 -13.63 7.76 -3.01
C ILE A 238 -14.45 6.87 -3.96
N PHE A 239 -15.54 6.26 -3.47
CA PHE A 239 -16.42 5.41 -4.28
C PHE A 239 -17.04 6.13 -5.49
N LYS A 240 -17.25 7.44 -5.40
CA LYS A 240 -17.67 8.25 -6.54
C LYS A 240 -16.55 8.46 -7.55
N ILE A 241 -15.31 8.66 -7.10
CA ILE A 241 -14.15 8.92 -7.97
C ILE A 241 -13.72 7.65 -8.72
N ILE A 242 -13.72 6.50 -8.06
CA ILE A 242 -13.16 5.25 -8.62
C ILE A 242 -14.08 4.57 -9.65
N GLN A 243 -15.24 5.15 -9.99
CA GLN A 243 -16.11 4.59 -11.02
C GLN A 243 -15.36 4.48 -12.37
N PRO A 244 -15.56 3.40 -13.15
CA PRO A 244 -16.60 2.36 -13.02
C PRO A 244 -16.19 1.13 -12.18
N TYR A 245 -15.17 1.21 -11.32
CA TYR A 245 -14.80 0.10 -10.44
C TYR A 245 -15.97 -0.34 -9.56
N ASP A 246 -16.25 -1.65 -9.51
CA ASP A 246 -17.35 -2.19 -8.71
C ASP A 246 -17.02 -2.13 -7.21
N LYS A 247 -17.62 -1.18 -6.51
CA LYS A 247 -17.45 -1.01 -5.06
C LYS A 247 -17.90 -2.23 -4.24
N ASN A 248 -18.75 -3.12 -4.78
CA ASN A 248 -19.15 -4.34 -4.07
C ASN A 248 -17.97 -5.28 -3.83
N ILE A 249 -16.97 -5.29 -4.72
CA ILE A 249 -15.74 -6.06 -4.54
C ILE A 249 -15.03 -5.67 -3.24
N ILE A 250 -14.94 -4.36 -2.95
CA ILE A 250 -14.36 -3.85 -1.71
C ILE A 250 -15.24 -4.24 -0.52
N ILE A 251 -16.55 -4.01 -0.61
CA ILE A 251 -17.47 -4.26 0.52
C ILE A 251 -17.54 -5.73 0.90
N ASN A 252 -17.57 -6.65 -0.06
CA ASN A 252 -17.56 -8.09 0.18
C ASN A 252 -16.29 -8.53 0.91
N HIS A 253 -15.13 -8.06 0.45
CA HIS A 253 -13.86 -8.35 1.11
C HIS A 253 -13.79 -7.77 2.53
N LEU A 254 -14.26 -6.53 2.74
CA LEU A 254 -14.32 -5.92 4.07
C LEU A 254 -15.23 -6.71 5.01
N ASN A 255 -16.41 -7.14 4.56
CA ASN A 255 -17.34 -7.93 5.35
C ASN A 255 -16.77 -9.29 5.76
N ARG A 256 -15.91 -9.89 4.92
CA ARG A 256 -15.23 -11.16 5.20
C ARG A 256 -14.07 -11.00 6.18
N THR A 257 -13.24 -9.97 5.99
CA THR A 257 -11.92 -9.89 6.65
C THR A 257 -11.87 -8.94 7.85
N MET A 258 -12.72 -7.92 7.89
CA MET A 258 -12.64 -6.88 8.90
C MET A 258 -13.54 -7.16 10.10
N LYS A 259 -13.04 -6.80 11.29
CA LYS A 259 -13.85 -6.87 12.52
C LYS A 259 -14.96 -5.83 12.46
N LYS A 260 -16.20 -6.24 12.74
CA LYS A 260 -17.37 -5.34 12.82
C LYS A 260 -17.15 -4.14 13.75
N GLU A 261 -16.41 -4.35 14.83
CA GLU A 261 -16.01 -3.29 15.76
C GLU A 261 -15.25 -2.14 15.10
N ASN A 262 -14.66 -2.35 13.92
CA ASN A 262 -13.95 -1.31 13.19
C ASN A 262 -14.90 -0.27 12.59
N ILE A 263 -16.19 -0.61 12.37
CA ILE A 263 -17.17 0.28 11.78
C ILE A 263 -17.32 1.58 12.60
N LYS A 264 -17.24 1.50 13.93
CA LYS A 264 -17.35 2.69 14.81
C LYS A 264 -16.30 3.76 14.50
N TYR A 265 -15.12 3.37 14.00
CA TYR A 265 -14.06 4.32 13.69
C TYR A 265 -14.36 5.18 12.45
N LEU A 266 -15.34 4.79 11.64
CA LEU A 266 -15.79 5.55 10.47
C LEU A 266 -16.72 6.73 10.84
N PHE A 267 -17.04 6.87 12.13
CA PHE A 267 -17.92 7.92 12.68
C PHE A 267 -17.20 8.74 13.76
N PRO A 268 -16.14 9.50 13.40
CA PRO A 268 -15.44 10.37 14.34
C PRO A 268 -16.40 11.39 14.97
N LYS A 269 -16.36 11.52 16.30
CA LYS A 269 -17.26 12.43 17.03
C LYS A 269 -16.79 13.89 16.96
N PHE A 270 -15.48 14.10 17.02
CA PHE A 270 -14.85 15.41 17.02
C PHE A 270 -14.27 15.77 15.66
N LYS A 271 -14.37 17.05 15.29
CA LYS A 271 -13.73 17.60 14.10
C LYS A 271 -12.24 17.84 14.35
N THR A 272 -11.42 17.59 13.34
CA THR A 272 -9.99 17.93 13.37
C THR A 272 -9.80 19.39 12.99
N LYS A 273 -8.93 20.12 13.69
CA LYS A 273 -8.62 21.53 13.41
C LYS A 273 -7.25 21.89 13.99
N GLN A 274 -6.56 22.82 13.35
CA GLN A 274 -5.37 23.45 13.91
C GLN A 274 -5.68 24.91 14.28
N VAL A 275 -5.18 25.35 15.43
CA VAL A 275 -5.35 26.71 15.96
C VAL A 275 -3.98 27.25 16.34
N HIS A 276 -3.66 28.45 15.87
CA HIS A 276 -2.43 29.15 16.21
C HIS A 276 -2.75 30.32 17.12
N ILE A 277 -2.04 30.43 18.24
CA ILE A 277 -2.19 31.52 19.20
C ILE A 277 -0.89 32.34 19.15
N PHE A 278 -1.03 33.65 18.90
CA PHE A 278 0.04 34.61 18.59
C PHE A 278 0.74 34.37 17.25
N SER A 279 1.49 33.27 17.12
CA SER A 279 2.21 32.90 15.90
C SER A 279 2.30 31.38 15.77
N LYS A 280 2.52 30.88 14.54
CA LYS A 280 2.72 29.43 14.31
C LYS A 280 3.88 28.86 15.13
N SER A 281 4.86 29.67 15.48
CA SER A 281 6.04 29.26 16.24
C SER A 281 5.89 29.35 17.75
N PHE A 282 4.90 30.09 18.27
CA PHE A 282 4.75 30.30 19.71
C PHE A 282 3.88 29.22 20.37
N LEU A 283 2.61 29.14 19.98
CA LEU A 283 1.67 28.13 20.49
C LEU A 283 0.77 27.64 19.35
N ASN A 284 0.88 26.35 19.08
CA ASN A 284 0.09 25.66 18.09
C ASN A 284 -0.72 24.54 18.78
N ILE A 285 -2.04 24.61 18.68
CA ILE A 285 -2.96 23.62 19.23
C ILE A 285 -3.52 22.81 18.06
N SER A 286 -3.27 21.50 18.06
CA SER A 286 -3.84 20.57 17.09
C SER A 286 -4.91 19.71 17.74
N PHE A 287 -6.12 19.77 17.21
CA PHE A 287 -7.22 18.85 17.48
C PHE A 287 -7.18 17.78 16.39
N GLN A 288 -6.80 16.56 16.76
CA GLN A 288 -6.54 15.50 15.78
C GLN A 288 -6.81 14.12 16.37
N TYR A 289 -6.91 13.11 15.52
CA TYR A 289 -6.87 11.72 15.98
C TYR A 289 -5.42 11.25 15.96
N SER A 290 -4.99 10.61 17.05
CA SER A 290 -3.67 9.99 17.14
C SER A 290 -3.59 8.77 16.22
N VAL A 291 -2.37 8.30 15.98
CA VAL A 291 -2.09 7.00 15.34
C VAL A 291 -2.62 5.83 16.19
N SER A 292 -3.17 6.04 17.38
CA SER A 292 -3.89 4.97 18.08
C SER A 292 -5.39 5.01 17.83
N GLY A 293 -5.89 6.01 17.10
CA GLY A 293 -7.32 6.29 16.91
C GLY A 293 -7.96 6.99 18.12
N LYS A 294 -7.19 7.59 19.02
CA LYS A 294 -7.75 8.42 20.11
C LYS A 294 -7.85 9.86 19.64
N PHE A 295 -8.98 10.52 19.89
CA PHE A 295 -9.02 11.96 19.73
C PHE A 295 -8.07 12.58 20.75
N GLN A 296 -7.23 13.51 20.32
CA GLN A 296 -6.24 14.14 21.16
C GLN A 296 -6.16 15.64 20.89
N ILE A 297 -5.87 16.40 21.94
CA ILE A 297 -5.54 17.81 21.86
C ILE A 297 -4.04 17.93 22.13
N ALA A 298 -3.28 18.28 21.10
CA ALA A 298 -1.83 18.43 21.16
C ALA A 298 -1.45 19.91 21.20
N PHE A 299 -0.75 20.32 22.24
CA PHE A 299 -0.19 21.65 22.44
C PHE A 299 1.30 21.61 22.07
N PHE A 300 1.69 22.41 21.09
CA PHE A 300 3.07 22.61 20.69
C PHE A 300 3.52 24.01 21.13
N LEU A 301 4.37 24.07 22.15
CA LEU A 301 4.96 25.31 22.65
C LEU A 301 6.35 25.51 22.05
N PHE A 302 6.59 26.69 21.47
CA PHE A 302 7.85 27.08 20.84
C PHE A 302 8.34 26.12 19.75
N ASN A 303 7.45 25.30 19.20
CA ASN A 303 7.75 24.12 18.36
C ASN A 303 8.77 23.14 18.97
N LYS A 304 9.03 23.22 20.28
CA LYS A 304 10.04 22.41 20.99
C LYS A 304 9.41 21.47 22.00
N LEU A 305 8.30 21.85 22.63
CA LEU A 305 7.60 21.06 23.63
C LEU A 305 6.23 20.64 23.11
N LYS A 306 5.93 19.34 23.19
CA LYS A 306 4.63 18.76 22.82
C LYS A 306 3.96 18.16 24.04
N ILE A 307 2.80 18.70 24.43
CA ILE A 307 1.92 18.15 25.47
C ILE A 307 0.67 17.62 24.77
N THR A 308 0.22 16.42 25.12
CA THR A 308 -0.93 15.79 24.45
C THR A 308 -1.95 15.32 25.49
N ILE A 309 -3.22 15.68 25.29
CA ILE A 309 -4.36 15.21 26.10
C ILE A 309 -5.15 14.21 25.25
N ASP A 310 -5.16 12.95 25.67
CA ASP A 310 -5.83 11.85 24.96
C ASP A 310 -7.22 11.58 25.52
N PHE A 311 -8.22 11.50 24.64
CA PHE A 311 -9.55 11.04 24.97
C PHE A 311 -9.65 9.52 24.74
N PRO A 312 -10.32 8.77 25.63
CA PRO A 312 -10.62 7.36 25.38
C PRO A 312 -11.32 7.14 24.03
N LYS A 313 -11.04 6.00 23.38
CA LYS A 313 -11.68 5.63 22.11
C LYS A 313 -13.21 5.62 22.20
N SER A 314 -13.76 5.18 23.33
CA SER A 314 -15.20 5.16 23.60
C SER A 314 -15.86 6.54 23.54
N ILE A 315 -15.09 7.61 23.74
CA ILE A 315 -15.56 9.00 23.68
C ILE A 315 -15.25 9.63 22.31
N SER A 316 -14.21 9.14 21.64
CA SER A 316 -13.69 9.71 20.38
C SER A 316 -14.60 9.48 19.16
N TYR A 317 -15.50 8.49 19.22
CA TYR A 317 -16.36 8.08 18.10
C TYR A 317 -17.82 7.98 18.50
N ASN A 318 -18.72 8.19 17.54
CA ASN A 318 -20.14 7.95 17.73
C ASN A 318 -20.44 6.44 17.75
N LYS A 319 -21.38 6.03 18.61
CA LYS A 319 -21.94 4.67 18.54
C LYS A 319 -22.77 4.55 17.26
N THR A 320 -22.77 3.37 16.69
CA THR A 320 -23.53 3.04 15.48
C THR A 320 -24.12 1.63 15.59
N ASN A 321 -25.24 1.41 14.92
CA ASN A 321 -25.96 0.13 14.87
C ASN A 321 -25.65 -0.67 13.58
N TYR A 322 -24.71 -0.22 12.73
CA TYR A 322 -24.34 -0.95 11.53
C TYR A 322 -23.62 -2.26 11.90
N ASN A 323 -24.07 -3.37 11.29
CA ASN A 323 -23.59 -4.72 11.59
C ASN A 323 -22.56 -5.23 10.58
N ASP A 324 -22.39 -4.54 9.46
CA ASP A 324 -21.49 -4.87 8.36
C ASP A 324 -21.11 -3.56 7.62
N PHE A 325 -20.32 -3.67 6.56
CA PHE A 325 -19.88 -2.53 5.73
C PHE A 325 -20.87 -2.17 4.60
N ASN A 326 -22.03 -2.84 4.49
CA ASN A 326 -23.00 -2.58 3.42
C ASN A 326 -23.60 -1.17 3.51
N PHE A 327 -23.58 -0.53 4.69
CA PHE A 327 -24.00 0.86 4.85
C PHE A 327 -23.18 1.87 4.03
N LEU A 328 -22.01 1.47 3.54
CA LEU A 328 -21.21 2.28 2.61
C LEU A 328 -21.76 2.27 1.18
N LEU A 329 -22.67 1.35 0.87
CA LEU A 329 -23.38 1.27 -0.41
C LEU A 329 -24.64 2.13 -0.44
N GLU A 330 -25.25 2.39 0.73
CA GLU A 330 -26.42 3.25 0.90
C GLU A 330 -26.12 4.69 0.42
N GLU A 331 -27.06 5.28 -0.33
CA GLU A 331 -26.93 6.63 -0.91
C GLU A 331 -26.78 7.73 0.14
#